data_AF-A0AA41Z3L3-F1
#
_entry.id   AF-A0AA41Z3L3-F1
#
_cell.length_a   1.000
_cell.length_b   1.000
_cell.length_c   1.000
_cell.angle_alpha   90.00
_cell.angle_beta   90.00
_cell.angle_gamma   90.00
#
_symmetry.space_group_name_H-M   'P 1'
#
loop_
_entity.id
_entity.type
_entity.pdbx_description
1 polymer ?
#
loop_
_entity_poly.entity_id
_entity_poly.type
_entity_poly.pdbx_seq_one_letter_code
_entity_poly.pdbx_strand_id
1 'polypeptide(L)'
;MHDMQALLDASDPHAAAFAALLLGRAEAGVGGEVAVDWPEGPGWLATHVPMVTSLGGTGPHAAWVLSTLGAPALLCLGDRSSFMLEHVPPGILLAEGGRIGLAAEVAPRGVRRPAIFIFEYTAGRAVGPLIPRRSSRIIVRFHNLGLEDDPDFDALTPSLAPQAGAGLLSGYSAVPADDLDRELARTMALGRRWRAAGLQTIHLELAGYDSLDLVERVLASSRGVATSVGMSHSELIAIDGRDGDPAAAMRRLGERTGFDRVCVHADHWAAAVTKRDPDVEMQALMTGCLLASARAEAGKPVLPSALGPSARFHDLPMPEHARHGEWQAVACASPYLERPLTTLGLGDTFTAGCLLALGQERAAEEKRDRATA
;
A
#
# COMPACT_ATOMS: atom_id res chain seq x y z
N MET A 1 4.57 -18.40 7.79
CA MET A 1 4.56 -18.93 9.18
C MET A 1 4.61 -20.45 9.23
N HIS A 2 4.46 -21.18 8.13
CA HIS A 2 4.45 -22.64 8.19
C HIS A 2 5.84 -23.26 8.45
N ASP A 3 6.91 -22.51 8.24
CA ASP A 3 8.30 -22.94 8.46
C ASP A 3 8.92 -22.30 9.72
N MET A 4 8.09 -21.90 10.70
CA MET A 4 8.57 -21.23 11.91
C MET A 4 8.98 -22.19 13.05
N GLN A 5 9.12 -23.49 12.78
CA GLN A 5 9.39 -24.49 13.81
C GLN A 5 10.65 -24.15 14.61
N ALA A 6 11.71 -23.69 13.95
CA ALA A 6 12.93 -23.23 14.62
C ALA A 6 12.71 -22.07 15.60
N LEU A 7 11.73 -21.19 15.33
CA LEU A 7 11.35 -20.10 16.23
C LEU A 7 10.51 -20.60 17.41
N LEU A 8 9.62 -21.58 17.18
CA LEU A 8 8.80 -22.18 18.23
C LEU A 8 9.61 -23.04 19.21
N ASP A 9 10.68 -23.68 18.72
CA ASP A 9 11.56 -24.54 19.52
C ASP A 9 12.76 -23.76 20.11
N ALA A 10 12.85 -22.45 19.86
CA ALA A 10 13.97 -21.65 20.29
C ALA A 10 14.07 -21.58 21.82
N SER A 11 15.26 -21.87 22.35
CA SER A 11 15.59 -21.67 23.78
C SER A 11 16.03 -20.24 24.09
N ASP A 12 16.30 -19.43 23.05
CA ASP A 12 16.60 -18.01 23.19
C ASP A 12 15.35 -17.24 23.67
N PRO A 13 15.43 -16.49 24.79
CA PRO A 13 14.27 -15.79 25.34
C PRO A 13 13.66 -14.73 24.41
N HIS A 14 14.46 -14.06 23.58
CA HIS A 14 13.97 -13.06 22.63
C HIS A 14 13.25 -13.72 21.46
N ALA A 15 13.80 -14.82 20.94
CA ALA A 15 13.15 -15.64 19.92
C ALA A 15 11.81 -16.22 20.43
N ALA A 16 11.77 -16.72 21.67
CA ALA A 16 10.54 -17.23 22.29
C ALA A 16 9.48 -16.13 22.48
N ALA A 17 9.88 -14.94 22.94
CA ALA A 17 8.99 -13.79 23.07
C ALA A 17 8.46 -13.32 21.70
N PHE A 18 9.32 -13.32 20.68
CA PHE A 18 8.94 -13.00 19.31
C PHE A 18 7.96 -14.04 18.74
N ALA A 19 8.17 -15.34 19.00
CA ALA A 19 7.24 -16.40 18.63
C ALA A 19 5.85 -16.19 19.25
N ALA A 20 5.81 -15.87 20.54
CA ALA A 20 4.58 -15.60 21.28
C ALA A 20 3.83 -14.39 20.71
N LEU A 21 4.54 -13.31 20.35
CA LEU A 21 3.96 -12.15 19.68
C LEU A 21 3.30 -12.54 18.36
N LEU A 22 4.00 -13.32 17.52
CA LEU A 22 3.48 -13.75 16.23
C LEU A 22 2.24 -14.64 16.38
N LEU A 23 2.25 -15.58 17.33
CA LEU A 23 1.12 -16.46 17.61
C LEU A 23 -0.09 -15.68 18.14
N GLY A 24 0.12 -14.75 19.08
CA GLY A 24 -0.97 -13.95 19.64
C GLY A 24 -1.68 -13.10 18.59
N ARG A 25 -0.94 -12.52 17.64
CA ARG A 25 -1.52 -11.79 16.51
C ARG A 25 -2.29 -12.70 15.55
N ALA A 26 -1.73 -13.87 15.22
CA ALA A 26 -2.40 -14.84 14.36
C ALA A 26 -3.69 -15.38 15.00
N GLU A 27 -3.70 -15.61 16.31
CA GLU A 27 -4.87 -16.04 17.08
C GLU A 27 -5.98 -15.00 17.06
N ALA A 28 -5.62 -13.72 17.28
CA ALA A 28 -6.55 -12.59 17.19
C ALA A 28 -7.00 -12.28 15.75
N GLY A 29 -6.38 -12.90 14.73
CA GLY A 29 -6.65 -12.60 13.32
C GLY A 29 -6.16 -11.22 12.88
N VAL A 30 -5.21 -10.62 13.61
CA VAL A 30 -4.70 -9.26 13.41
C VAL A 30 -3.41 -9.28 12.59
N GLY A 31 -3.52 -8.88 11.33
CA GLY A 31 -2.36 -8.67 10.45
C GLY A 31 -1.72 -7.29 10.65
N GLY A 32 -0.93 -6.85 9.67
CA GLY A 32 -0.36 -5.50 9.63
C GLY A 32 1.05 -5.43 10.20
N GLU A 33 1.51 -4.20 10.45
CA GLU A 33 2.88 -3.88 10.80
C GLU A 33 3.11 -3.81 12.31
N VAL A 34 4.31 -4.23 12.75
CA VAL A 34 4.75 -4.16 14.13
C VAL A 34 6.26 -3.89 14.20
N ALA A 35 6.64 -2.91 15.02
CA ALA A 35 8.02 -2.69 15.40
C ALA A 35 8.41 -3.65 16.52
N VAL A 36 9.58 -4.29 16.39
CA VAL A 36 10.10 -5.23 17.38
C VAL A 36 11.50 -4.80 17.81
N ASP A 37 11.64 -4.56 19.11
CA ASP A 37 12.92 -4.25 19.74
C ASP A 37 13.71 -5.55 19.98
N TRP A 38 14.37 -6.02 18.93
CA TRP A 38 15.30 -7.15 18.97
C TRP A 38 16.41 -6.94 17.92
N PRO A 39 17.48 -6.21 18.26
CA PRO A 39 18.54 -5.84 17.32
C PRO A 39 19.21 -7.03 16.62
N GLU A 40 19.39 -8.15 17.31
CA GLU A 40 19.98 -9.38 16.78
C GLU A 40 18.99 -10.22 15.96
N GLY A 41 17.69 -9.89 16.03
CA GLY A 41 16.59 -10.62 15.41
C GLY A 41 16.78 -10.89 13.92
N PRO A 42 17.16 -9.90 13.09
CA PRO A 42 17.42 -10.14 11.66
C PRO A 42 18.48 -11.20 11.41
N GLY A 43 19.60 -11.16 12.15
CA GLY A 43 20.69 -12.12 12.02
C GLY A 43 20.30 -13.52 12.52
N TRP A 44 19.54 -13.56 13.62
CA TRP A 44 19.00 -14.80 14.15
C TRP A 44 18.04 -15.46 13.14
N LEU A 45 17.08 -14.71 12.60
CA LEU A 45 16.11 -15.22 11.62
C LEU A 45 16.79 -15.72 10.35
N ALA A 46 17.75 -14.95 9.81
CA ALA A 46 18.49 -15.36 8.61
C ALA A 46 19.28 -16.66 8.79
N THR A 47 19.66 -17.01 10.03
CA THR A 47 20.40 -18.22 10.35
C THR A 47 19.49 -19.42 10.62
N HIS A 48 18.30 -19.19 11.20
CA HIS A 48 17.47 -20.28 11.76
C HIS A 48 16.18 -20.55 10.97
N VAL A 49 15.71 -19.60 10.16
CA VAL A 49 14.42 -19.69 9.46
C VAL A 49 14.68 -19.69 7.96
N PRO A 50 14.14 -20.64 7.18
CA PRO A 50 14.17 -20.58 5.73
C PRO A 50 13.45 -19.33 5.22
N MET A 51 14.13 -18.54 4.39
CA MET A 51 13.60 -17.27 3.89
C MET A 51 13.62 -17.23 2.37
N VAL A 52 12.57 -16.62 1.80
CA VAL A 52 12.55 -16.15 0.42
C VAL A 52 12.50 -14.64 0.43
N THR A 53 13.13 -14.01 -0.56
CA THR A 53 13.17 -12.55 -0.70
C THR A 53 12.25 -12.11 -1.82
N SER A 54 11.64 -10.94 -1.64
CA SER A 54 10.76 -10.32 -2.63
C SER A 54 10.89 -8.80 -2.49
N LEU A 55 10.50 -8.09 -3.55
CA LEU A 55 10.24 -6.66 -3.47
C LEU A 55 9.15 -6.39 -2.42
N GLY A 56 9.32 -5.31 -1.67
CA GLY A 56 8.36 -4.86 -0.65
C GLY A 56 8.18 -3.34 -0.67
N GLY A 57 7.19 -2.86 0.07
CA GLY A 57 6.82 -1.44 0.14
C GLY A 57 5.69 -1.06 -0.82
N THR A 58 4.87 -0.09 -0.39
CA THR A 58 3.67 0.33 -1.12
C THR A 58 3.98 0.88 -2.50
N GLY A 59 4.90 1.85 -2.62
CA GLY A 59 5.34 2.40 -3.91
C GLY A 59 5.86 1.32 -4.87
N PRO A 60 6.84 0.49 -4.45
CA PRO A 60 7.36 -0.60 -5.27
C PRO A 60 6.31 -1.63 -5.70
N HIS A 61 5.40 -2.04 -4.80
CA HIS A 61 4.30 -2.94 -5.16
C HIS A 61 3.32 -2.31 -6.16
N ALA A 62 2.97 -1.03 -5.99
CA ALA A 62 2.09 -0.35 -6.92
C ALA A 62 2.73 -0.22 -8.30
N ALA A 63 4.02 0.15 -8.36
CA ALA A 63 4.78 0.22 -9.59
C ALA A 63 4.91 -1.16 -10.27
N TRP A 64 5.10 -2.23 -9.50
CA TRP A 64 5.12 -3.60 -10.03
C TRP A 64 3.79 -3.95 -10.71
N VAL A 65 2.66 -3.71 -10.03
CA VAL A 65 1.33 -3.96 -10.60
C VAL A 65 1.14 -3.19 -11.90
N LEU A 66 1.39 -1.89 -11.90
CA LEU A 66 1.24 -1.04 -13.08
C LEU A 66 2.12 -1.53 -14.24
N SER A 67 3.40 -1.84 -13.98
CA SER A 67 4.32 -2.36 -15.00
C SER A 67 3.85 -3.70 -15.59
N THR A 68 3.26 -4.57 -14.76
CA THR A 68 2.70 -5.86 -15.21
C THR A 68 1.47 -5.68 -16.11
N LEU A 69 0.71 -4.61 -15.91
CA LEU A 69 -0.42 -4.23 -16.76
C LEU A 69 0.01 -3.44 -18.01
N GLY A 70 1.31 -3.16 -18.18
CA GLY A 70 1.83 -2.32 -19.26
C GLY A 70 1.64 -0.82 -19.04
N ALA A 71 1.22 -0.40 -17.85
CA ALA A 71 1.11 1.01 -17.50
C ALA A 71 2.48 1.55 -17.00
N PRO A 72 2.99 2.67 -17.55
CA PRO A 72 4.24 3.28 -17.08
C PRO A 72 4.14 3.70 -15.61
N ALA A 73 5.11 3.29 -14.79
CA ALA A 73 5.21 3.68 -13.39
C ALA A 73 6.65 4.07 -13.04
N LEU A 74 6.85 5.33 -12.67
CA LEU A 74 8.13 5.87 -12.21
C LEU A 74 8.22 5.70 -10.68
N LEU A 75 9.24 4.99 -10.22
CA LEU A 75 9.46 4.68 -8.81
C LEU A 75 10.60 5.54 -8.23
N CYS A 76 10.38 6.07 -7.02
CA CYS A 76 11.45 6.65 -6.20
C CYS A 76 12.25 5.51 -5.56
N LEU A 77 13.51 5.32 -5.99
CA LEU A 77 14.34 4.21 -5.53
C LEU A 77 15.79 4.68 -5.37
N GLY A 78 16.16 5.01 -4.13
CA GLY A 78 17.52 5.38 -3.74
C GLY A 78 18.42 4.16 -3.56
N ASP A 79 17.91 3.06 -2.98
CA ASP A 79 18.62 1.78 -2.95
C ASP A 79 18.63 1.11 -4.33
N ARG A 80 19.71 1.31 -5.08
CA ARG A 80 19.94 0.64 -6.36
C ARG A 80 21.02 -0.42 -6.25
N SER A 81 21.19 -1.01 -5.07
CA SER A 81 22.15 -2.11 -4.88
C SER A 81 21.81 -3.27 -5.82
N SER A 82 22.79 -4.12 -6.14
CA SER A 82 22.55 -5.29 -7.01
C SER A 82 21.41 -6.14 -6.45
N PHE A 83 21.39 -6.32 -5.13
CA PHE A 83 20.34 -7.03 -4.43
C PHE A 83 18.97 -6.40 -4.67
N MET A 84 18.81 -5.07 -4.56
CA MET A 84 17.51 -4.45 -4.79
C MET A 84 17.08 -4.56 -6.26
N LEU A 85 17.98 -4.24 -7.20
CA LEU A 85 17.66 -4.27 -8.63
C LEU A 85 17.31 -5.69 -9.14
N GLU A 86 17.87 -6.74 -8.54
CA GLU A 86 17.47 -8.13 -8.83
C GLU A 86 16.00 -8.42 -8.47
N HIS A 87 15.41 -7.67 -7.53
CA HIS A 87 14.02 -7.84 -7.09
C HIS A 87 13.06 -6.83 -7.75
N VAL A 88 13.55 -5.74 -8.31
CA VAL A 88 12.73 -4.74 -9.00
C VAL A 88 12.33 -5.30 -10.38
N PRO A 89 11.03 -5.40 -10.69
CA PRO A 89 10.58 -5.82 -12.01
C PRO A 89 11.21 -4.99 -13.13
N PRO A 90 11.68 -5.62 -14.22
CA PRO A 90 12.47 -4.96 -15.25
C PRO A 90 11.73 -3.83 -15.98
N GLY A 91 10.39 -3.88 -16.00
CA GLY A 91 9.52 -2.90 -16.65
C GLY A 91 9.23 -1.64 -15.81
N ILE A 92 9.65 -1.58 -14.55
CA ILE A 92 9.49 -0.36 -13.73
C ILE A 92 10.44 0.72 -14.24
N LEU A 93 9.97 1.97 -14.24
CA LEU A 93 10.77 3.11 -14.64
C LEU A 93 11.48 3.73 -13.44
N LEU A 94 12.73 4.14 -13.63
CA LEU A 94 13.57 4.84 -12.66
C LEU A 94 14.10 6.14 -13.27
N ALA A 95 14.34 7.14 -12.42
CA ALA A 95 14.95 8.40 -12.84
C ALA A 95 16.49 8.30 -12.74
N GLU A 96 17.25 8.71 -13.76
CA GLU A 96 18.71 8.71 -13.69
C GLU A 96 19.29 9.82 -14.55
N GLY A 97 20.08 10.72 -13.96
CA GLY A 97 20.76 11.78 -14.70
C GLY A 97 19.80 12.67 -15.52
N GLY A 98 18.63 12.97 -14.95
CA GLY A 98 17.57 13.76 -15.60
C GLY A 98 16.81 13.03 -16.71
N ARG A 99 16.92 11.70 -16.81
CA ARG A 99 16.20 10.87 -17.78
C ARG A 99 15.40 9.78 -17.09
N ILE A 100 14.45 9.20 -17.82
CA ILE A 100 13.73 7.99 -17.41
C ILE A 100 14.39 6.80 -18.10
N GLY A 101 14.65 5.73 -17.34
CA GLY A 101 15.15 4.46 -17.85
C GLY A 101 14.39 3.27 -17.24
N LEU A 102 14.47 2.11 -17.88
CA LEU A 102 13.94 0.87 -17.32
C LEU A 102 14.84 0.38 -16.19
N ALA A 103 14.26 -0.20 -15.14
CA ALA A 103 15.01 -0.77 -14.02
C ALA A 103 16.02 -1.84 -14.49
N ALA A 104 15.71 -2.57 -15.56
CA ALA A 104 16.59 -3.56 -16.18
C ALA A 104 17.91 -2.97 -16.75
N GLU A 105 17.92 -1.67 -17.04
CA GLU A 105 19.03 -0.98 -17.69
C GLU A 105 19.87 -0.16 -16.70
N VAL A 106 19.42 -0.07 -15.44
CA VAL A 106 20.09 0.71 -14.40
C VAL A 106 21.29 -0.06 -13.85
N ALA A 107 22.44 0.59 -13.81
CA ALA A 107 23.64 0.03 -13.22
C ALA A 107 23.52 0.00 -11.67
N PRO A 108 23.91 -1.11 -11.02
CA PRO A 108 23.89 -1.20 -9.56
C PRO A 108 24.75 -0.13 -8.87
N ARG A 109 24.20 0.54 -7.85
CA ARG A 109 24.87 1.53 -7.00
C ARG A 109 24.18 1.71 -5.65
N GLY A 110 24.86 2.35 -4.70
CA GLY A 110 24.27 2.64 -3.38
C GLY A 110 24.36 1.46 -2.42
N VAL A 111 23.75 1.62 -1.25
CA VAL A 111 23.85 0.69 -0.13
C VAL A 111 22.52 -0.03 0.06
N ARG A 112 22.58 -1.36 0.16
CA ARG A 112 21.42 -2.20 0.46
C ARG A 112 20.79 -1.76 1.78
N ARG A 113 19.49 -1.52 1.77
CA ARG A 113 18.71 -1.23 2.98
C ARG A 113 18.41 -2.51 3.78
N PRO A 114 18.25 -2.41 5.12
CA PRO A 114 17.84 -3.54 5.95
C PRO A 114 16.52 -4.16 5.47
N ALA A 115 16.38 -5.48 5.63
CA ALA A 115 15.16 -6.19 5.24
C ALA A 115 14.03 -5.98 6.26
N ILE A 116 12.79 -5.98 5.76
CA ILE A 116 11.58 -6.18 6.56
C ILE A 116 11.19 -7.66 6.47
N PHE A 117 10.72 -8.23 7.57
CA PHE A 117 10.40 -9.64 7.67
C PHE A 117 8.88 -9.84 7.61
N ILE A 118 8.41 -10.70 6.72
CA ILE A 118 6.99 -10.95 6.50
C ILE A 118 6.63 -12.38 6.94
N PHE A 119 5.63 -12.49 7.81
CA PHE A 119 5.14 -13.75 8.32
C PHE A 119 3.69 -13.95 7.87
N GLU A 120 3.50 -14.69 6.77
CA GLU A 120 2.16 -15.01 6.26
C GLU A 120 1.58 -16.28 6.91
N TYR A 121 0.29 -16.27 7.18
CA TYR A 121 -0.46 -17.43 7.68
C TYR A 121 -1.80 -17.58 6.97
N THR A 122 -2.26 -18.82 6.85
CA THR A 122 -3.48 -19.17 6.11
C THR A 122 -4.52 -19.73 7.07
N ALA A 123 -5.77 -19.28 6.90
CA ALA A 123 -6.92 -19.82 7.63
C ALA A 123 -6.99 -21.35 7.50
N GLY A 124 -7.22 -22.03 8.62
CA GLY A 124 -7.35 -23.48 8.65
C GLY A 124 -6.04 -24.26 8.50
N ARG A 125 -4.88 -23.61 8.35
CA ARG A 125 -3.57 -24.27 8.32
C ARG A 125 -2.82 -24.01 9.63
N ALA A 126 -2.42 -25.07 10.31
CA ALA A 126 -1.77 -24.96 11.62
C ALA A 126 -0.46 -24.15 11.57
N VAL A 127 -0.22 -23.41 12.66
CA VAL A 127 0.99 -22.64 12.96
C VAL A 127 1.36 -22.95 14.41
N GLY A 128 2.28 -23.91 14.61
CA GLY A 128 2.51 -24.49 15.93
C GLY A 128 1.21 -25.10 16.49
N PRO A 129 0.80 -24.74 17.73
CA PRO A 129 -0.44 -25.24 18.33
C PRO A 129 -1.71 -24.53 17.83
N LEU A 130 -1.58 -23.45 17.06
CA LEU A 130 -2.70 -22.60 16.65
C LEU A 130 -3.23 -22.99 15.26
N ILE A 131 -4.55 -22.93 15.07
CA ILE A 131 -5.19 -22.94 13.75
C ILE A 131 -5.85 -21.57 13.52
N PRO A 132 -5.25 -20.67 12.70
CA PRO A 132 -5.80 -19.36 12.43
C PRO A 132 -7.19 -19.44 11.77
N ARG A 133 -8.07 -18.49 12.10
CA ARG A 133 -9.43 -18.38 11.51
C ARG A 133 -9.49 -17.51 10.27
N ARG A 134 -8.44 -16.74 10.02
CA ARG A 134 -8.31 -15.76 8.92
C ARG A 134 -6.92 -15.89 8.30
N SER A 135 -6.84 -15.67 6.98
CA SER A 135 -5.56 -15.58 6.27
C SER A 135 -5.03 -14.16 6.35
N SER A 136 -3.77 -13.97 6.75
CA SER A 136 -3.16 -12.64 6.84
C SER A 136 -1.63 -12.70 6.90
N ARG A 137 -1.02 -11.55 7.15
CA ARG A 137 0.43 -11.38 7.32
C ARG A 137 0.76 -10.46 8.47
N ILE A 138 1.86 -10.75 9.15
CA ILE A 138 2.50 -9.84 10.11
C ILE A 138 3.78 -9.31 9.46
N ILE A 139 3.88 -7.98 9.38
CA ILE A 139 5.03 -7.26 8.84
C ILE A 139 5.87 -6.82 10.03
N VAL A 140 7.09 -7.34 10.14
CA VAL A 140 7.97 -7.11 11.28
C VAL A 140 9.11 -6.20 10.88
N ARG A 141 9.20 -5.06 11.56
CA ARG A 141 10.30 -4.11 11.45
C ARG A 141 11.20 -4.21 12.67
N PHE A 142 12.44 -4.63 12.46
CA PHE A 142 13.50 -4.54 13.47
C PHE A 142 14.23 -3.20 13.45
N HIS A 143 14.07 -2.44 12.36
CA HIS A 143 14.64 -1.12 12.17
C HIS A 143 13.62 -0.19 11.49
N ASN A 144 13.72 1.10 11.80
CA ASN A 144 13.05 2.14 11.03
C ASN A 144 13.87 2.40 9.76
N LEU A 145 13.31 2.11 8.59
CA LEU A 145 14.04 2.26 7.33
C LEU A 145 14.16 3.72 6.89
N GLY A 146 13.19 4.57 7.27
CA GLY A 146 12.99 5.87 6.64
C GLY A 146 12.34 5.76 5.26
N LEU A 147 12.24 6.88 4.55
CA LEU A 147 11.81 6.91 3.15
C LEU A 147 12.97 6.63 2.21
N GLU A 148 12.67 6.26 0.97
CA GLU A 148 13.66 6.33 -0.12
C GLU A 148 14.08 7.78 -0.35
N ASP A 149 15.37 7.97 -0.65
CA ASP A 149 15.96 9.26 -1.02
C ASP A 149 16.58 9.14 -2.41
N ASP A 150 15.86 9.65 -3.41
CA ASP A 150 16.23 9.60 -4.82
C ASP A 150 16.21 11.03 -5.40
N PRO A 151 17.35 11.74 -5.40
CA PRO A 151 17.40 13.12 -5.88
C PRO A 151 17.10 13.25 -7.38
N ASP A 152 17.37 12.20 -8.18
CA ASP A 152 17.02 12.19 -9.60
C ASP A 152 15.50 12.15 -9.78
N PHE A 153 14.80 11.35 -8.97
CA PHE A 153 13.34 11.32 -8.93
C PHE A 153 12.75 12.68 -8.48
N ASP A 154 13.27 13.26 -7.40
CA ASP A 154 12.81 14.53 -6.84
C ASP A 154 13.02 15.71 -7.80
N ALA A 155 14.05 15.65 -8.64
CA ALA A 155 14.35 16.65 -9.65
C ALA A 155 13.50 16.49 -10.91
N LEU A 156 13.31 15.27 -11.38
CA LEU A 156 12.67 14.99 -12.67
C LEU A 156 11.14 15.06 -12.61
N THR A 157 10.54 14.51 -11.56
CA THR A 157 9.08 14.28 -11.50
C THR A 157 8.20 15.54 -11.59
N PRO A 158 8.60 16.75 -11.15
CA PRO A 158 7.80 17.95 -11.39
C PRO A 158 7.53 18.24 -12.87
N SER A 159 8.49 17.96 -13.76
CA SER A 159 8.29 18.13 -15.21
C SER A 159 7.42 17.05 -15.85
N LEU A 160 7.29 15.89 -15.19
CA LEU A 160 6.49 14.74 -15.65
C LEU A 160 5.07 14.76 -15.08
N ALA A 161 4.83 15.48 -13.98
CA ALA A 161 3.54 15.63 -13.33
C ALA A 161 2.38 16.03 -14.29
N PRO A 162 2.57 16.90 -15.30
CA PRO A 162 1.52 17.19 -16.27
C PRO A 162 1.12 15.98 -17.14
N GLN A 163 1.95 14.94 -17.24
CA GLN A 163 1.68 13.74 -18.07
C GLN A 163 1.28 12.54 -17.22
N ALA A 164 1.47 12.62 -15.91
CA ALA A 164 1.10 11.56 -14.98
C ALA A 164 -0.43 11.56 -14.72
N GLY A 165 -1.01 10.36 -14.63
CA GLY A 165 -2.41 10.19 -14.23
C GLY A 165 -2.62 10.39 -12.72
N ALA A 166 -1.67 9.95 -11.90
CA ALA A 166 -1.71 10.09 -10.45
C ALA A 166 -0.30 10.09 -9.83
N GLY A 167 -0.20 10.63 -8.61
CA GLY A 167 0.98 10.52 -7.75
C GLY A 167 0.63 9.76 -6.47
N LEU A 168 1.61 9.03 -5.93
CA LEU A 168 1.46 8.23 -4.72
C LEU A 168 2.49 8.65 -3.67
N LEU A 169 2.02 8.97 -2.47
CA LEU A 169 2.82 9.22 -1.26
C LEU A 169 2.52 8.10 -0.27
N SER A 170 3.56 7.46 0.26
CA SER A 170 3.42 6.34 1.21
C SER A 170 4.71 6.11 2.01
N GLY A 171 4.68 5.19 2.97
CA GLY A 171 5.86 4.72 3.70
C GLY A 171 6.24 5.49 4.96
N TYR A 172 5.45 6.50 5.36
CA TYR A 172 5.76 7.31 6.55
C TYR A 172 5.75 6.52 7.87
N SER A 173 5.10 5.36 7.93
CA SER A 173 5.13 4.46 9.11
C SER A 173 6.53 3.90 9.40
N ALA A 174 7.42 3.86 8.40
CA ALA A 174 8.78 3.37 8.55
C ALA A 174 9.78 4.47 8.95
N VAL A 175 9.33 5.73 9.09
CA VAL A 175 10.18 6.87 9.44
C VAL A 175 10.28 7.01 10.97
N PRO A 176 11.48 7.14 11.55
CA PRO A 176 11.61 7.44 12.98
C PRO A 176 10.82 8.70 13.37
N ALA A 177 10.20 8.70 14.55
CA ALA A 177 9.35 9.81 15.02
C ALA A 177 10.08 11.17 15.02
N ASP A 178 11.38 11.17 15.32
CA ASP A 178 12.25 12.35 15.37
C ASP A 178 12.61 12.88 13.97
N ASP A 179 12.57 12.02 12.96
CA ASP A 179 12.87 12.37 11.57
C ASP A 179 11.61 12.70 10.75
N LEU A 180 10.42 12.35 11.27
CA LEU A 180 9.16 12.40 10.53
C LEU A 180 8.84 13.79 9.97
N ASP A 181 9.03 14.86 10.76
CA ASP A 181 8.69 16.22 10.29
C ASP A 181 9.62 16.68 9.15
N ARG A 182 10.89 16.27 9.18
CA ARG A 182 11.84 16.55 8.10
C ARG A 182 11.43 15.85 6.81
N GLU A 183 11.12 14.55 6.90
CA GLU A 183 10.69 13.78 5.73
C GLU A 183 9.35 14.27 5.18
N LEU A 184 8.39 14.59 6.04
CA LEU A 184 7.12 15.21 5.63
C LEU A 184 7.36 16.56 4.94
N ALA A 185 8.23 17.41 5.47
CA ALA A 185 8.55 18.68 4.82
C ALA A 185 9.10 18.47 3.39
N ARG A 186 10.01 17.50 3.21
CA ARG A 186 10.61 17.14 1.91
C ARG A 186 9.56 16.62 0.93
N THR A 187 8.83 15.58 1.29
CA THR A 187 7.88 14.93 0.38
C THR A 187 6.66 15.81 0.09
N MET A 188 6.18 16.59 1.06
CA MET A 188 5.08 17.53 0.84
C MET A 188 5.51 18.71 -0.04
N ALA A 189 6.77 19.15 0.03
CA ALA A 189 7.29 20.13 -0.93
C ALA A 189 7.32 19.56 -2.36
N LEU A 190 7.70 18.30 -2.54
CA LEU A 190 7.60 17.62 -3.83
C LEU A 190 6.14 17.50 -4.30
N GLY A 191 5.22 17.05 -3.45
CA GLY A 191 3.80 16.96 -3.77
C GLY A 191 3.19 18.31 -4.17
N ARG A 192 3.57 19.41 -3.50
CA ARG A 192 3.16 20.77 -3.92
C ARG A 192 3.68 21.13 -5.31
N ARG A 193 4.90 20.75 -5.66
CA ARG A 193 5.45 20.94 -7.02
C ARG A 193 4.66 20.13 -8.05
N TRP A 194 4.27 18.90 -7.74
CA TRP A 194 3.40 18.11 -8.62
C TRP A 194 2.04 18.76 -8.83
N ARG A 195 1.38 19.23 -7.76
CA ARG A 195 0.10 19.95 -7.87
C ARG A 195 0.23 21.21 -8.70
N ALA A 196 1.26 22.02 -8.45
CA ALA A 196 1.52 23.26 -9.19
C ALA A 196 1.78 23.00 -10.68
N ALA A 197 2.35 21.85 -11.01
CA ALA A 197 2.52 21.39 -12.39
C ALA A 197 1.25 20.75 -13.01
N GLY A 198 0.13 20.69 -12.27
CA GLY A 198 -1.17 20.24 -12.79
C GLY A 198 -1.54 18.79 -12.47
N LEU A 199 -0.81 18.09 -11.59
CA LEU A 199 -1.22 16.76 -11.15
C LEU A 199 -2.46 16.86 -10.26
N GLN A 200 -3.59 16.32 -10.74
CA GLN A 200 -4.89 16.43 -10.08
C GLN A 200 -5.12 15.41 -8.96
N THR A 201 -4.53 14.23 -9.07
CA THR A 201 -4.69 13.14 -8.10
C THR A 201 -3.36 12.86 -7.43
N ILE A 202 -3.26 13.20 -6.15
CA ILE A 202 -2.15 12.80 -5.27
C ILE A 202 -2.75 12.01 -4.13
N HIS A 203 -2.43 10.73 -4.09
CA HIS A 203 -2.96 9.78 -3.13
C HIS A 203 -1.95 9.52 -2.02
N LEU A 204 -2.39 9.66 -0.77
CA LEU A 204 -1.65 9.26 0.42
C LEU A 204 -2.14 7.89 0.86
N GLU A 205 -1.30 6.86 0.75
CA GLU A 205 -1.61 5.54 1.32
C GLU A 205 -1.09 5.50 2.76
N LEU A 206 -1.99 5.22 3.71
CA LEU A 206 -1.63 4.97 5.10
C LEU A 206 -1.19 3.51 5.32
N ALA A 207 -0.63 3.25 6.49
CA ALA A 207 -0.16 1.94 6.92
C ALA A 207 -0.33 1.82 8.45
N GLY A 208 0.19 0.75 9.05
CA GLY A 208 0.22 0.58 10.50
C GLY A 208 1.28 1.49 11.12
N TYR A 209 0.85 2.50 11.89
CA TYR A 209 1.74 3.40 12.64
C TYR A 209 1.86 2.96 14.11
N ASP A 210 2.99 3.30 14.73
CA ASP A 210 3.25 2.99 16.14
C ASP A 210 2.35 3.80 17.10
N SER A 211 1.79 4.94 16.66
CA SER A 211 0.84 5.73 17.43
C SER A 211 -0.10 6.57 16.55
N LEU A 212 -1.27 6.92 17.09
CA LEU A 212 -2.23 7.80 16.44
C LEU A 212 -1.65 9.22 16.23
N ASP A 213 -0.82 9.70 17.14
CA ASP A 213 -0.12 10.99 17.02
C ASP A 213 0.72 11.07 15.74
N LEU A 214 1.41 9.99 15.36
CA LEU A 214 2.18 9.95 14.12
C LEU A 214 1.26 10.00 12.89
N VAL A 215 0.12 9.30 12.92
CA VAL A 215 -0.88 9.35 11.84
C VAL A 215 -1.41 10.78 11.67
N GLU A 216 -1.80 11.43 12.77
CA GLU A 216 -2.35 12.78 12.74
C GLU A 216 -1.33 13.81 12.25
N ARG A 217 -0.03 13.64 12.57
CA ARG A 217 1.07 14.47 11.99
C ARG A 217 1.16 14.31 10.47
N VAL A 218 1.08 13.09 9.95
CA VAL A 218 1.10 12.82 8.50
C VAL A 218 -0.14 13.43 7.82
N LEU A 219 -1.33 13.18 8.38
CA LEU A 219 -2.59 13.72 7.87
C LEU A 219 -2.56 15.25 7.83
N ALA A 220 -2.16 15.89 8.93
CA ALA A 220 -2.06 17.35 9.02
C ALA A 220 -1.07 17.93 7.99
N SER A 221 0.10 17.30 7.81
CA SER A 221 1.13 17.75 6.88
C SER A 221 0.73 17.57 5.41
N SER A 222 -0.12 16.59 5.12
CA SER A 222 -0.62 16.31 3.77
C SER A 222 -1.75 17.23 3.31
N ARG A 223 -2.32 18.02 4.23
CA ARG A 223 -3.42 18.94 3.94
C ARG A 223 -3.03 19.94 2.85
N GLY A 224 -3.89 20.05 1.83
CA GLY A 224 -3.63 20.91 0.68
C GLY A 224 -2.56 20.37 -0.28
N VAL A 225 -1.99 19.19 -0.02
CA VAL A 225 -1.03 18.53 -0.89
C VAL A 225 -1.59 17.23 -1.47
N ALA A 226 -2.02 16.30 -0.63
CA ALA A 226 -2.75 15.13 -1.09
C ALA A 226 -4.22 15.51 -1.34
N THR A 227 -4.81 14.94 -2.38
CA THR A 227 -6.25 15.09 -2.71
C THR A 227 -7.05 13.86 -2.29
N SER A 228 -6.36 12.74 -2.08
CA SER A 228 -6.97 11.48 -1.66
C SER A 228 -6.14 10.80 -0.59
N VAL A 229 -6.81 10.05 0.29
CA VAL A 229 -6.17 9.15 1.26
C VAL A 229 -6.76 7.74 1.16
N GLY A 230 -5.91 6.74 1.32
CA GLY A 230 -6.23 5.31 1.31
C GLY A 230 -5.79 4.64 2.61
N MET A 231 -6.57 3.66 3.08
CA MET A 231 -6.24 2.85 4.26
C MET A 231 -7.06 1.55 4.31
N SER A 232 -6.66 0.64 5.19
CA SER A 232 -7.45 -0.51 5.60
C SER A 232 -8.61 -0.11 6.54
N HIS A 233 -9.64 -0.96 6.63
CA HIS A 233 -10.73 -0.75 7.58
C HIS A 233 -10.26 -0.69 9.05
N SER A 234 -9.26 -1.48 9.44
CA SER A 234 -8.68 -1.43 10.78
C SER A 234 -8.01 -0.08 11.09
N GLU A 235 -7.35 0.53 10.10
CA GLU A 235 -6.74 1.85 10.25
C GLU A 235 -7.81 2.94 10.36
N LEU A 236 -8.91 2.85 9.58
CA LEU A 236 -10.04 3.76 9.73
C LEU A 236 -10.61 3.71 11.16
N ILE A 237 -10.86 2.52 11.70
CA ILE A 237 -11.38 2.35 13.06
C ILE A 237 -10.42 2.96 14.09
N ALA A 238 -9.11 2.73 13.93
CA ALA A 238 -8.10 3.30 14.82
C ALA A 238 -8.08 4.85 14.79
N ILE A 239 -8.30 5.45 13.62
CA ILE A 239 -8.31 6.91 13.41
C ILE A 239 -9.62 7.56 13.88
N ASP A 240 -10.77 6.96 13.59
CA ASP A 240 -12.08 7.51 13.98
C ASP A 240 -12.40 7.26 15.46
N GLY A 241 -11.80 6.20 16.05
CA GLY A 241 -11.98 5.82 17.45
C GLY A 241 -13.35 5.24 17.76
N ARG A 242 -14.12 4.86 16.72
CA ARG A 242 -15.45 4.28 16.83
C ARG A 242 -15.60 3.13 15.85
N ASP A 243 -16.26 2.07 16.31
CA ASP A 243 -16.83 1.05 15.42
C ASP A 243 -18.27 1.46 15.09
N GLY A 244 -18.60 1.55 13.80
CA GLY A 244 -19.86 2.13 13.34
C GLY A 244 -19.94 2.22 11.82
N ASP A 245 -20.82 3.10 11.32
CA ASP A 245 -20.99 3.32 9.88
C ASP A 245 -19.69 3.80 9.22
N PRO A 246 -19.02 2.98 8.38
CA PRO A 246 -17.74 3.35 7.80
C PRO A 246 -17.87 4.53 6.83
N ALA A 247 -18.97 4.67 6.10
CA ALA A 247 -19.17 5.80 5.18
C ALA A 247 -19.21 7.12 5.95
N ALA A 248 -19.87 7.13 7.13
CA ALA A 248 -19.88 8.30 8.00
C ALA A 248 -18.50 8.61 8.59
N ALA A 249 -17.71 7.60 8.97
CA ALA A 249 -16.35 7.77 9.47
C ALA A 249 -15.41 8.33 8.40
N MET A 250 -15.47 7.77 7.19
CA MET A 250 -14.70 8.25 6.04
C MET A 250 -15.05 9.70 5.70
N ARG A 251 -16.34 10.07 5.73
CA ARG A 251 -16.77 11.46 5.47
C ARG A 251 -16.23 12.43 6.51
N ARG A 252 -16.33 12.09 7.81
CA ARG A 252 -15.75 12.91 8.89
C ARG A 252 -14.25 13.10 8.71
N LEU A 253 -13.54 12.05 8.31
CA LEU A 253 -12.12 12.12 8.03
C LEU A 253 -11.83 13.07 6.86
N GLY A 254 -12.58 12.95 5.76
CA GLY A 254 -12.48 13.84 4.60
C GLY A 254 -12.75 15.30 4.95
N GLU A 255 -13.80 15.58 5.71
CA GLU A 255 -14.16 16.92 6.20
C GLU A 255 -13.07 17.52 7.12
N ARG A 256 -12.52 16.73 8.04
CA ARG A 256 -11.48 17.18 8.99
C ARG A 256 -10.15 17.48 8.31
N THR A 257 -9.77 16.67 7.33
CA THR A 257 -8.45 16.73 6.66
C THR A 257 -8.47 17.60 5.41
N GLY A 258 -9.64 17.80 4.81
CA GLY A 258 -9.79 18.52 3.54
C GLY A 258 -9.43 17.69 2.31
N PHE A 259 -9.39 16.35 2.41
CA PHE A 259 -9.30 15.50 1.22
C PHE A 259 -10.59 15.54 0.42
N ASP A 260 -10.50 15.31 -0.89
CA ASP A 260 -11.67 15.17 -1.77
C ASP A 260 -12.13 13.71 -1.86
N ARG A 261 -11.27 12.77 -1.47
CA ARG A 261 -11.52 11.33 -1.53
C ARG A 261 -10.88 10.59 -0.36
N VAL A 262 -11.68 9.89 0.43
CA VAL A 262 -11.22 8.91 1.43
C VAL A 262 -11.60 7.53 0.95
N CYS A 263 -10.64 6.63 0.81
CA CYS A 263 -10.84 5.28 0.32
C CYS A 263 -10.41 4.25 1.37
N VAL A 264 -11.24 3.22 1.53
CA VAL A 264 -11.02 2.16 2.50
C VAL A 264 -11.16 0.82 1.80
N HIS A 265 -10.19 -0.06 2.04
CA HIS A 265 -10.25 -1.45 1.59
C HIS A 265 -10.32 -2.40 2.80
N ALA A 266 -11.11 -3.46 2.66
CA ALA A 266 -11.27 -4.53 3.65
C ALA A 266 -11.21 -5.89 2.96
N ASP A 267 -11.38 -6.97 3.72
CA ASP A 267 -11.29 -8.34 3.18
C ASP A 267 -12.37 -8.64 2.14
N HIS A 268 -13.59 -8.11 2.35
CA HIS A 268 -14.77 -8.48 1.55
C HIS A 268 -15.43 -7.30 0.85
N TRP A 269 -14.93 -6.08 1.06
CA TRP A 269 -15.50 -4.87 0.47
C TRP A 269 -14.42 -3.80 0.33
N ALA A 270 -14.65 -2.89 -0.59
CA ALA A 270 -13.94 -1.63 -0.69
C ALA A 270 -14.95 -0.50 -0.84
N ALA A 271 -14.63 0.67 -0.31
CA ALA A 271 -15.47 1.85 -0.44
C ALA A 271 -14.64 3.11 -0.60
N ALA A 272 -15.28 4.14 -1.14
CA ALA A 272 -14.78 5.49 -1.11
C ALA A 272 -15.92 6.46 -0.79
N VAL A 273 -15.59 7.51 -0.04
CA VAL A 273 -16.38 8.74 -0.04
C VAL A 273 -15.62 9.77 -0.86
N THR A 274 -16.28 10.32 -1.86
CA THR A 274 -15.65 11.18 -2.86
C THR A 274 -16.53 12.39 -3.17
N LYS A 275 -15.90 13.50 -3.53
CA LYS A 275 -16.58 14.68 -4.11
C LYS A 275 -16.63 14.62 -5.64
N ARG A 276 -16.03 13.59 -6.24
CA ARG A 276 -15.93 13.39 -7.70
C ARG A 276 -17.06 12.49 -8.23
N ASP A 277 -16.97 12.14 -9.50
CA ASP A 277 -17.92 11.26 -10.18
C ASP A 277 -17.99 9.87 -9.50
N PRO A 278 -19.17 9.46 -8.99
CA PRO A 278 -19.33 8.16 -8.33
C PRO A 278 -19.18 6.96 -9.29
N ASP A 279 -19.41 7.12 -10.59
CA ASP A 279 -19.29 6.03 -11.56
C ASP A 279 -17.82 5.73 -11.85
N VAL A 280 -16.99 6.78 -11.98
CA VAL A 280 -15.53 6.66 -12.09
C VAL A 280 -14.96 6.03 -10.81
N GLU A 281 -15.47 6.44 -9.66
CA GLU A 281 -15.06 5.87 -8.37
C GLU A 281 -15.42 4.38 -8.27
N MET A 282 -16.62 3.98 -8.67
CA MET A 282 -17.02 2.56 -8.70
C MET A 282 -16.06 1.75 -9.59
N GLN A 283 -15.72 2.24 -10.78
CA GLN A 283 -14.77 1.58 -11.67
C GLN A 283 -13.38 1.45 -11.03
N ALA A 284 -12.92 2.47 -10.31
CA ALA A 284 -11.65 2.45 -9.60
C ALA A 284 -11.64 1.36 -8.50
N LEU A 285 -12.68 1.32 -7.67
CA LEU A 285 -12.82 0.32 -6.60
C LEU A 285 -12.87 -1.11 -7.18
N MET A 286 -13.67 -1.35 -8.22
CA MET A 286 -13.77 -2.65 -8.88
C MET A 286 -12.45 -3.08 -9.52
N THR A 287 -11.73 -2.15 -10.17
CA THR A 287 -10.42 -2.41 -10.77
C THR A 287 -9.40 -2.79 -9.69
N GLY A 288 -9.34 -2.03 -8.60
CA GLY A 288 -8.49 -2.35 -7.45
C GLY A 288 -8.80 -3.72 -6.87
N CYS A 289 -10.08 -4.03 -6.64
CA CYS A 289 -10.51 -5.31 -6.07
C CYS A 289 -10.18 -6.50 -6.97
N LEU A 290 -10.39 -6.36 -8.29
CA LEU A 290 -10.06 -7.41 -9.25
C LEU A 290 -8.57 -7.72 -9.26
N LEU A 291 -7.71 -6.70 -9.31
CA LEU A 291 -6.27 -6.86 -9.34
C LEU A 291 -5.74 -7.45 -8.03
N ALA A 292 -6.27 -7.00 -6.89
CA ALA A 292 -5.90 -7.54 -5.59
C ALA A 292 -6.31 -9.02 -5.48
N SER A 293 -7.52 -9.38 -5.92
CA SER A 293 -7.97 -10.78 -5.93
C SER A 293 -7.11 -11.66 -6.85
N ALA A 294 -6.77 -11.17 -8.05
CA ALA A 294 -5.90 -11.89 -8.97
C ALA A 294 -4.48 -12.09 -8.42
N ARG A 295 -3.92 -11.08 -7.72
CA ARG A 295 -2.65 -11.22 -7.00
C ARG A 295 -2.76 -12.23 -5.86
N ALA A 296 -3.85 -12.20 -5.11
CA ALA A 296 -4.09 -13.13 -4.01
C ALA A 296 -4.13 -14.57 -4.50
N GLU A 297 -4.74 -14.82 -5.67
CA GLU A 297 -4.77 -16.14 -6.32
C GLU A 297 -3.40 -16.55 -6.89
N ALA A 298 -2.69 -15.65 -7.56
CA ALA A 298 -1.46 -15.97 -8.29
C ALA A 298 -0.18 -15.89 -7.46
N GLY A 299 -0.22 -15.27 -6.27
CA GLY A 299 0.95 -15.01 -5.43
C GLY A 299 1.79 -13.81 -5.89
N LYS A 300 1.45 -13.18 -7.02
CA LYS A 300 2.17 -12.06 -7.64
C LYS A 300 1.22 -11.25 -8.53
N PRO A 301 1.54 -9.99 -8.87
CA PRO A 301 0.78 -9.24 -9.87
C PRO A 301 0.67 -10.00 -11.19
N VAL A 302 -0.53 -10.00 -11.77
CA VAL A 302 -0.86 -10.60 -13.06
C VAL A 302 -1.90 -9.74 -13.77
N LEU A 303 -1.97 -9.85 -15.11
CA LEU A 303 -3.10 -9.31 -15.87
C LEU A 303 -4.29 -10.27 -15.71
N PRO A 304 -5.38 -9.88 -15.04
CA PRO A 304 -6.52 -10.76 -14.85
C PRO A 304 -7.28 -10.97 -16.17
N SER A 305 -7.59 -12.22 -16.50
CA SER A 305 -8.48 -12.56 -17.62
C SER A 305 -9.90 -12.90 -17.17
N ALA A 306 -10.08 -13.26 -15.90
CA ALA A 306 -11.35 -13.60 -15.26
C ALA A 306 -11.21 -13.50 -13.73
N LEU A 307 -12.33 -13.60 -13.02
CA LEU A 307 -12.32 -13.83 -11.58
C LEU A 307 -11.92 -15.27 -11.28
N GLY A 308 -11.16 -15.47 -10.20
CA GLY A 308 -10.81 -16.79 -9.71
C GLY A 308 -12.05 -17.61 -9.36
N PRO A 309 -12.09 -18.92 -9.68
CA PRO A 309 -13.29 -19.76 -9.47
C PRO A 309 -13.65 -19.94 -7.99
N SER A 310 -12.73 -19.66 -7.08
CA SER A 310 -12.95 -19.73 -5.62
C SER A 310 -13.32 -18.38 -5.00
N ALA A 311 -13.43 -17.31 -5.80
CA ALA A 311 -13.78 -15.99 -5.30
C ALA A 311 -15.22 -15.97 -4.76
N ARG A 312 -15.38 -15.40 -3.57
CA ARG A 312 -16.68 -15.21 -2.91
C ARG A 312 -16.95 -13.73 -2.73
N PHE A 313 -18.22 -13.35 -2.87
CA PHE A 313 -18.69 -12.00 -2.58
C PHE A 313 -19.57 -12.07 -1.33
N HIS A 314 -19.40 -11.08 -0.46
CA HIS A 314 -20.17 -10.94 0.77
C HIS A 314 -21.01 -9.66 0.72
N ASP A 315 -21.99 -9.57 1.61
CA ASP A 315 -22.82 -8.39 1.75
C ASP A 315 -21.97 -7.17 2.17
N LEU A 316 -22.34 -6.01 1.64
CA LEU A 316 -21.70 -4.75 1.98
C LEU A 316 -22.12 -4.29 3.38
N PRO A 317 -21.21 -3.71 4.19
CA PRO A 317 -21.57 -3.11 5.48
C PRO A 317 -22.27 -1.75 5.33
N MET A 318 -22.44 -1.27 4.09
CA MET A 318 -23.03 0.02 3.75
C MET A 318 -23.73 -0.07 2.38
N PRO A 319 -24.64 0.86 2.03
CA PRO A 319 -25.23 0.91 0.69
C PRO A 319 -24.16 1.05 -0.39
N GLU A 320 -24.39 0.41 -1.55
CA GLU A 320 -23.51 0.49 -2.73
C GLU A 320 -23.30 1.93 -3.19
N HIS A 321 -24.36 2.74 -3.13
CA HIS A 321 -24.34 4.16 -3.43
C HIS A 321 -25.16 4.93 -2.40
N ALA A 322 -24.60 6.03 -1.88
CA ALA A 322 -25.33 6.97 -1.03
C ALA A 322 -24.82 8.40 -1.24
N ARG A 323 -25.73 9.38 -1.23
CA ARG A 323 -25.38 10.80 -1.33
C ARG A 323 -25.56 11.51 0.00
N HIS A 324 -24.54 12.27 0.40
CA HIS A 324 -24.54 13.08 1.61
C HIS A 324 -24.01 14.49 1.32
N GLY A 325 -24.90 15.37 0.85
CA GLY A 325 -24.52 16.73 0.45
C GLY A 325 -23.65 16.71 -0.81
N GLU A 326 -22.43 17.25 -0.68
CA GLU A 326 -21.39 17.23 -1.73
C GLU A 326 -20.65 15.88 -1.84
N TRP A 327 -20.81 15.00 -0.85
CA TRP A 327 -20.15 13.70 -0.82
C TRP A 327 -21.01 12.62 -1.46
N GLN A 328 -20.37 11.74 -2.24
CA GLN A 328 -20.89 10.48 -2.70
C GLN A 328 -20.14 9.36 -1.99
N ALA A 329 -20.87 8.44 -1.35
CA ALA A 329 -20.33 7.18 -0.87
C ALA A 329 -20.59 6.12 -1.94
N VAL A 330 -19.54 5.37 -2.28
CA VAL A 330 -19.55 4.28 -3.27
C VAL A 330 -18.87 3.08 -2.64
N ALA A 331 -19.47 1.90 -2.75
CA ALA A 331 -18.92 0.67 -2.18
C ALA A 331 -19.12 -0.52 -3.13
N CYS A 332 -18.14 -1.41 -3.22
CA CYS A 332 -18.24 -2.65 -3.98
C CYS A 332 -17.77 -3.85 -3.17
N ALA A 333 -18.36 -5.02 -3.41
CA ALA A 333 -17.93 -6.26 -2.78
C ALA A 333 -16.60 -6.71 -3.43
N SER A 334 -15.62 -7.05 -2.60
CA SER A 334 -14.31 -7.51 -3.07
C SER A 334 -14.36 -9.02 -3.32
N PRO A 335 -13.79 -9.53 -4.43
CA PRO A 335 -13.73 -10.98 -4.67
C PRO A 335 -12.75 -11.64 -3.69
N TYR A 336 -13.30 -12.22 -2.63
CA TYR A 336 -12.55 -12.75 -1.49
C TYR A 336 -12.11 -14.20 -1.72
N LEU A 337 -10.86 -14.50 -1.38
CA LEU A 337 -10.30 -15.85 -1.37
C LEU A 337 -9.98 -16.25 0.08
N GLU A 338 -10.59 -17.32 0.55
CA GLU A 338 -10.35 -17.82 1.91
C GLU A 338 -8.91 -18.34 2.09
N ARG A 339 -8.35 -18.92 1.02
CA ARG A 339 -7.00 -19.50 0.98
C ARG A 339 -6.18 -18.89 -0.15
N PRO A 340 -5.78 -17.61 -0.02
CA PRO A 340 -4.95 -16.97 -1.02
C PRO A 340 -3.52 -17.55 -1.00
N LEU A 341 -2.82 -17.50 -2.14
CA LEU A 341 -1.39 -17.82 -2.20
C LEU A 341 -0.54 -16.78 -1.49
N THR A 342 -0.96 -15.51 -1.51
CA THR A 342 -0.34 -14.45 -0.72
C THR A 342 -1.38 -13.43 -0.28
N THR A 343 -1.11 -12.82 0.86
CA THR A 343 -1.77 -11.61 1.35
C THR A 343 -0.85 -10.39 1.27
N LEU A 344 0.43 -10.56 0.95
CA LEU A 344 1.40 -9.47 0.87
C LEU A 344 1.09 -8.53 -0.30
N GLY A 345 0.97 -7.25 0.02
CA GLY A 345 0.77 -6.18 -0.96
C GLY A 345 -0.60 -6.13 -1.62
N LEU A 346 -1.62 -6.79 -1.07
CA LEU A 346 -2.99 -6.73 -1.63
C LEU A 346 -3.59 -5.31 -1.57
N GLY A 347 -3.38 -4.60 -0.46
CA GLY A 347 -3.78 -3.18 -0.34
C GLY A 347 -3.06 -2.31 -1.36
N ASP A 348 -1.73 -2.45 -1.46
CA ASP A 348 -0.93 -1.71 -2.46
C ASP A 348 -1.37 -2.02 -3.90
N THR A 349 -1.74 -3.27 -4.20
CA THR A 349 -2.29 -3.68 -5.51
C THR A 349 -3.68 -3.09 -5.76
N PHE A 350 -4.52 -3.06 -4.74
CA PHE A 350 -5.82 -2.39 -4.80
C PHE A 350 -5.63 -0.89 -5.10
N THR A 351 -4.73 -0.22 -4.40
CA THR A 351 -4.41 1.20 -4.60
C THR A 351 -3.87 1.44 -6.01
N ALA A 352 -2.97 0.61 -6.52
CA ALA A 352 -2.48 0.70 -7.89
C ALA A 352 -3.60 0.61 -8.93
N GLY A 353 -4.55 -0.31 -8.74
CA GLY A 353 -5.72 -0.44 -9.60
C GLY A 353 -6.64 0.78 -9.56
N CYS A 354 -6.89 1.33 -8.37
CA CYS A 354 -7.66 2.55 -8.23
C CYS A 354 -6.98 3.72 -8.96
N LEU A 355 -5.68 3.92 -8.75
CA LEU A 355 -4.92 5.00 -9.39
C LEU A 355 -4.81 4.84 -10.91
N LEU A 356 -4.75 3.60 -11.41
CA LEU A 356 -4.81 3.34 -12.84
C LEU A 356 -6.13 3.85 -13.44
N ALA A 357 -7.28 3.49 -12.85
CA ALA A 357 -8.59 3.91 -13.32
C ALA A 357 -8.78 5.44 -13.22
N LEU A 358 -8.47 6.02 -12.06
CA LEU A 358 -8.57 7.46 -11.80
C LEU A 358 -7.65 8.28 -12.72
N GLY A 359 -6.49 7.73 -13.09
CA GLY A 359 -5.55 8.40 -14.00
C GLY A 359 -6.00 8.46 -15.46
N GLN A 360 -6.95 7.61 -15.89
CA GLN A 360 -7.45 7.58 -17.27
C GLN A 360 -8.50 8.66 -17.55
N GLU A 361 -9.24 9.12 -16.53
CA GLU A 361 -10.29 10.13 -16.66
C GLU A 361 -9.75 11.40 -17.33
N ARG A 362 -8.60 11.88 -16.86
CA ARG A 362 -7.90 13.04 -17.41
C ARG A 362 -7.52 12.85 -18.88
N ALA A 363 -7.00 11.68 -19.25
CA ALA A 363 -6.64 11.39 -20.63
C ALA A 363 -7.87 11.36 -21.55
N ALA A 364 -9.03 10.97 -21.02
CA ALA A 364 -10.29 11.00 -21.75
C ALA A 364 -10.87 12.43 -21.88
N GLU A 365 -10.75 13.27 -20.85
CA GLU A 365 -11.10 14.69 -20.89
C GLU A 365 -10.24 15.45 -21.91
N GLU A 366 -8.92 15.33 -21.84
CA GLU A 366 -8.00 16.00 -22.78
C GLU A 366 -8.23 15.57 -24.24
N LYS A 367 -8.61 14.30 -24.48
CA LYS A 367 -9.00 13.82 -25.82
C LYS A 367 -10.33 14.41 -26.29
N ARG A 368 -11.32 14.57 -25.40
CA ARG A 368 -12.62 15.16 -25.71
C ARG A 368 -12.48 16.64 -26.07
N ASP A 369 -11.72 17.40 -25.29
CA ASP A 369 -11.50 18.83 -25.52
C ASP A 369 -10.76 19.11 -26.84
N ARG A 370 -9.85 18.22 -27.25
CA ARG A 370 -9.17 18.31 -28.56
C ARG A 370 -10.06 17.93 -29.74
N ALA A 371 -11.13 17.15 -29.53
CA ALA A 371 -12.05 16.76 -30.60
C ALA A 371 -13.14 17.81 -30.84
N THR A 372 -13.34 18.73 -29.90
CA THR A 372 -14.35 19.79 -29.95
C THR A 372 -13.78 21.18 -30.26
N ALA A 373 -12.46 21.35 -30.24
CA ALA A 373 -11.71 22.52 -30.70
C ALA A 373 -11.32 22.38 -32.18
#